data_AF-A0A2K2DBK5-F1
#
_entry.id   AF-A0A2K2DBK5-F1
#
_cell.length_a   1.000
_cell.length_b   1.000
_cell.length_c   1.000
_cell.angle_alpha   90.00
_cell.angle_beta   90.00
_cell.angle_gamma   90.00
#
_symmetry.space_group_name_H-M   'P 1'
#
loop_
_entity.id
_entity.type
_entity.pdbx_description
1 polymer ?
#
loop_
_entity_poly.entity_id
_entity_poly.type
_entity_poly.pdbx_seq_one_letter_code
_entity_poly.pdbx_strand_id
1 'polypeptide(L)'
;MQIFLPLNHSRHWYLSMVNPSLKEIHILDSLHNPAASKESNCTDQTKLSEVLQGMERYMELLDTTEDNTAHTNAIWTDFKVSTWKRKFIRGLPQQRDGSSCGLFMLKFMENWLGEKLQERFTQRQIDTFRKELPCTLLRCNLNKAPYMDSPPEGNSPQISNGGLSEVQEVDAVGNPMISNSTSAETTKFFLVFL
;
A
#
# COMPACT_ATOMS: atom_id res chain seq x y z
N MET A 1 3.42 -13.98 -6.02
CA MET A 1 2.42 -13.14 -5.32
C MET A 1 2.99 -12.71 -3.98
N GLN A 2 2.71 -11.49 -3.53
CA GLN A 2 3.15 -10.95 -2.24
C GLN A 2 1.93 -10.34 -1.54
N ILE A 3 1.78 -10.55 -0.24
CA ILE A 3 0.72 -9.91 0.56
C ILE A 3 1.38 -9.03 1.60
N PHE A 4 1.06 -7.74 1.55
CA PHE A 4 1.59 -6.74 2.48
C PHE A 4 0.62 -6.52 3.64
N LEU A 5 1.15 -6.61 4.85
CA LEU A 5 0.44 -6.44 6.11
C LEU A 5 1.06 -5.25 6.85
N PRO A 6 0.48 -4.03 6.74
CA PRO A 6 0.91 -2.90 7.55
C PRO A 6 0.49 -3.14 9.01
N LEU A 7 1.47 -3.15 9.92
CA LEU A 7 1.25 -3.46 11.33
C LEU A 7 1.66 -2.28 12.20
N ASN A 8 0.87 -2.02 13.23
CA ASN A 8 1.16 -1.02 14.25
C ASN A 8 1.27 -1.70 15.61
N HIS A 9 2.41 -1.55 16.29
CA HIS A 9 2.58 -1.93 17.67
C HIS A 9 3.11 -0.73 18.47
N SER A 10 2.43 -0.35 19.55
CA SER A 10 2.91 0.69 20.47
C SER A 10 3.30 2.03 19.78
N ARG A 11 2.51 2.47 18.78
CA ARG A 11 2.75 3.67 17.93
C ARG A 11 3.91 3.54 16.95
N HIS A 12 4.45 2.34 16.75
CA HIS A 12 5.44 2.04 15.74
C HIS A 12 4.80 1.28 14.58
N TRP A 13 4.93 1.81 13.37
CA TRP A 13 4.47 1.17 12.13
C TRP A 13 5.61 0.40 11.48
N TYR A 14 5.37 -0.86 11.13
CA TYR A 14 6.28 -1.70 10.38
C TYR A 14 5.51 -2.52 9.34
N LEU A 15 6.24 -3.12 8.41
CA LEU A 15 5.64 -3.91 7.34
C LEU A 15 5.97 -5.39 7.53
N SER A 16 4.95 -6.24 7.47
CA SER A 16 5.12 -7.67 7.24
C SER A 16 4.73 -8.01 5.80
N MET A 17 5.51 -8.84 5.11
CA MET A 17 5.21 -9.33 3.78
C MET A 17 5.15 -10.86 3.80
N VAL A 18 4.00 -11.41 3.41
CA VAL A 18 3.77 -12.86 3.29
C VAL A 18 4.19 -13.30 1.89
N ASN A 19 5.19 -14.18 1.81
CA ASN A 19 5.68 -14.78 0.57
C ASN A 19 5.30 -16.27 0.50
N PRO A 20 4.23 -16.62 -0.22
CA PRO A 20 3.74 -18.00 -0.29
C PRO A 20 4.66 -18.91 -1.09
N SER A 21 5.32 -18.37 -2.12
CA SER A 21 6.26 -19.13 -2.96
C SER A 21 7.47 -19.60 -2.17
N LEU A 22 7.93 -18.81 -1.19
CA LEU A 22 9.05 -19.16 -0.32
C LEU A 22 8.62 -19.77 1.02
N LYS A 23 7.33 -19.73 1.37
CA LYS A 23 6.81 -20.03 2.71
C LYS A 23 7.55 -19.23 3.79
N GLU A 24 7.72 -17.93 3.54
CA GLU A 24 8.41 -17.01 4.43
C GLU A 24 7.54 -15.79 4.77
N ILE A 25 7.73 -15.27 5.98
CA ILE A 25 7.17 -13.99 6.45
C ILE A 25 8.34 -13.01 6.60
N HIS A 26 8.37 -11.96 5.78
CA HIS A 26 9.43 -10.96 5.81
C HIS A 26 9.00 -9.79 6.68
N ILE A 27 9.84 -9.42 7.64
CA ILE A 27 9.60 -8.31 8.56
C ILE A 27 10.53 -7.17 8.17
N LEU A 28 9.94 -6.07 7.75
CA LEU A 28 10.62 -4.85 7.33
C LEU A 28 10.31 -3.75 8.34
N ASP A 29 11.31 -3.39 9.11
CA ASP A 29 11.21 -2.43 10.19
C ASP A 29 12.34 -1.39 10.08
N SER A 30 11.97 -0.12 10.08
CA SER A 30 12.89 1.01 9.94
C SER A 30 13.61 1.39 11.23
N LEU A 31 13.14 0.95 12.40
CA LEU A 31 13.74 1.18 13.71
C LEU A 31 14.49 -0.04 14.25
N HIS A 32 14.14 -1.24 13.77
CA HIS A 32 14.86 -2.44 14.14
C HIS A 32 16.16 -2.57 13.32
N ASN A 33 17.30 -2.58 14.02
CA ASN A 33 18.60 -2.90 13.45
C ASN A 33 19.04 -4.29 13.93
N PRO A 34 18.91 -5.35 13.11
CA PRO A 34 19.28 -6.71 13.47
C PRO A 34 20.78 -6.89 13.77
N ALA A 35 21.64 -5.94 13.37
CA ALA A 35 23.06 -5.98 13.70
C ALA A 35 23.37 -5.41 15.10
N ALA A 36 22.46 -4.62 15.67
CA ALA A 36 22.64 -3.93 16.95
C ALA A 36 21.81 -4.54 18.09
N SER A 37 20.73 -5.26 17.80
CA SER A 37 19.89 -5.91 18.81
C SER A 37 20.01 -7.44 18.77
N LYS A 38 20.39 -8.04 19.91
CA LYS A 38 19.96 -9.41 20.22
C LYS A 38 18.42 -9.39 20.18
N GLU A 39 17.81 -10.25 19.36
CA GLU A 39 16.37 -10.42 19.13
C GLU A 39 15.48 -9.57 20.06
N SER A 40 15.03 -8.41 19.58
CA SER A 40 14.20 -7.52 20.38
C SER A 40 12.80 -8.09 20.53
N ASN A 41 12.52 -8.52 21.77
CA ASN A 41 11.28 -8.48 22.56
C ASN A 41 9.98 -9.08 21.97
N CYS A 42 9.31 -9.88 22.80
CA CYS A 42 8.26 -10.84 22.46
C CYS A 42 6.93 -10.26 21.93
N THR A 43 6.69 -8.96 22.02
CA THR A 43 5.35 -8.37 21.80
C THR A 43 5.00 -8.11 20.34
N ASP A 44 5.97 -7.76 19.48
CA ASP A 44 5.74 -7.66 18.03
C ASP A 44 5.43 -9.03 17.42
N GLN A 45 6.01 -10.09 18.00
CA GLN A 45 5.71 -11.46 17.59
C GLN A 45 4.26 -11.83 17.89
N THR A 46 3.66 -11.35 18.97
CA THR A 46 2.27 -11.68 19.34
C THR A 46 1.28 -11.12 18.33
N LYS A 47 1.32 -9.81 18.04
CA LYS A 47 0.36 -9.18 17.12
C LYS A 47 0.46 -9.72 15.70
N LEU A 48 1.68 -9.94 15.20
CA LEU A 48 1.86 -10.60 13.90
C LEU A 48 1.29 -12.02 13.93
N SER A 49 1.51 -12.79 15.00
CA SER A 49 0.95 -14.15 15.11
C SER A 49 -0.58 -14.16 15.03
N GLU A 50 -1.25 -13.24 15.72
CA GLU A 50 -2.72 -13.13 15.70
C GLU A 50 -3.23 -12.85 14.28
N VAL A 51 -2.59 -11.91 13.55
CA VAL A 51 -2.95 -11.60 12.17
C VAL A 51 -2.74 -12.80 11.25
N LEU A 52 -1.62 -13.51 11.39
CA LEU A 52 -1.33 -14.70 10.58
C LEU A 52 -2.28 -15.87 10.89
N GLN A 53 -2.66 -16.06 12.16
CA GLN A 53 -3.66 -17.06 12.56
C GLN A 53 -5.04 -16.73 12.02
N GLY A 54 -5.44 -15.45 12.06
CA GLY A 54 -6.69 -15.00 11.46
C GLY A 54 -6.72 -15.24 9.95
N MET A 55 -5.60 -14.96 9.27
CA MET A 55 -5.42 -15.23 7.84
C MET A 55 -5.53 -16.73 7.53
N GLU A 56 -4.82 -17.58 8.28
CA GLU A 56 -4.86 -19.05 8.17
C GLU A 56 -6.29 -19.58 8.30
N ARG A 57 -7.00 -19.20 9.36
CA ARG A 57 -8.40 -19.61 9.58
C ARG A 57 -9.33 -19.16 8.45
N TYR A 58 -9.13 -17.96 7.91
CA TYR A 58 -9.93 -17.47 6.79
C TYR A 58 -9.70 -18.29 5.52
N MET A 59 -8.45 -18.66 5.24
CA MET A 59 -8.12 -19.50 4.09
C MET A 59 -8.64 -20.93 4.25
N GLU A 60 -8.53 -21.52 5.43
CA GLU A 60 -9.13 -22.82 5.74
C GLU A 60 -10.65 -22.83 5.52
N LEU A 61 -11.35 -21.76 5.91
CA LEU A 61 -12.79 -21.63 5.68
C LEU A 61 -13.13 -21.63 4.18
N LEU A 62 -12.38 -20.87 3.38
CA LEU A 62 -12.58 -20.80 1.92
C LEU A 62 -12.32 -22.14 1.21
N ASP A 63 -11.39 -22.95 1.73
CA ASP A 63 -11.09 -24.28 1.18
C ASP A 63 -12.22 -25.30 1.45
N THR A 64 -12.97 -25.12 2.55
CA THR A 64 -14.06 -26.03 2.93
C THR A 64 -15.40 -25.77 2.22
N THR A 65 -15.56 -24.62 1.56
CA THR A 65 -16.81 -24.30 0.84
C THR A 65 -16.84 -24.97 -0.53
N GLU A 66 -17.94 -25.67 -0.85
CA GLU A 66 -18.13 -26.47 -2.08
C GLU A 66 -18.11 -25.68 -3.40
N ASP A 67 -17.99 -24.35 -3.36
CA ASP A 67 -17.74 -23.48 -4.52
C ASP A 67 -16.27 -23.60 -4.99
N ASN A 68 -15.92 -24.82 -5.40
CA ASN A 68 -14.59 -25.29 -5.79
C ASN A 68 -14.11 -24.76 -7.15
N THR A 69 -14.31 -23.47 -7.44
CA THR A 69 -13.68 -22.81 -8.59
C THR A 69 -12.28 -22.26 -8.29
N ALA A 70 -11.81 -22.38 -7.05
CA ALA A 70 -10.49 -21.90 -6.65
C ALA A 70 -9.62 -23.01 -6.02
N HIS A 71 -9.59 -24.20 -6.63
CA HIS A 71 -8.51 -25.15 -6.35
C HIS A 71 -7.17 -24.49 -6.75
N THR A 72 -6.48 -23.99 -5.72
CA THR A 72 -5.04 -23.81 -5.66
C THR A 72 -4.43 -23.04 -6.84
N ASN A 73 -4.29 -21.72 -6.68
CA ASN A 73 -3.14 -21.07 -7.31
C ASN A 73 -1.90 -21.88 -6.89
N ALA A 74 -1.13 -22.44 -7.85
CA ALA A 74 0.06 -23.28 -7.58
C ALA A 74 1.10 -22.65 -6.63
N ILE A 75 0.93 -21.37 -6.34
CA ILE A 75 1.70 -20.53 -5.41
C ILE A 75 1.34 -20.79 -3.93
N TRP A 76 0.09 -21.14 -3.60
CA TRP A 76 -0.40 -21.38 -2.23
C TRP A 76 -0.63 -22.87 -2.01
N THR A 77 0.43 -23.57 -1.62
CA THR A 77 0.43 -25.03 -1.44
C THR A 77 0.13 -25.48 -0.01
N ASP A 78 0.00 -24.54 0.92
CA ASP A 78 -0.21 -24.76 2.35
C ASP A 78 -0.84 -23.49 2.95
N PHE A 79 -1.82 -23.65 3.83
CA PHE A 79 -2.50 -22.53 4.50
C PHE A 79 -1.96 -22.24 5.90
N LYS A 80 -1.00 -23.02 6.41
CA LYS A 80 -0.40 -22.88 7.74
C LYS A 80 0.58 -21.71 7.86
N VAL A 81 0.16 -20.53 7.43
CA VAL A 81 0.99 -19.32 7.34
C VAL A 81 1.56 -18.91 8.70
N SER A 82 0.83 -19.17 9.78
CA SER A 82 1.31 -18.84 11.13
C SER A 82 2.59 -19.60 11.53
N THR A 83 2.87 -20.74 10.86
CA THR A 83 4.04 -21.60 11.09
C THR A 83 5.24 -21.25 10.20
N TRP A 84 5.05 -20.40 9.19
CA TRP A 84 6.09 -20.07 8.22
C TRP A 84 7.26 -19.31 8.85
N LYS A 85 8.44 -19.50 8.28
CA LYS A 85 9.68 -18.91 8.81
C LYS A 85 9.61 -17.39 8.76
N ARG A 86 9.82 -16.75 9.91
CA ARG A 86 9.93 -15.29 10.02
C ARG A 86 11.35 -14.84 9.72
N LYS A 87 11.50 -13.83 8.88
CA LYS A 87 12.78 -13.30 8.42
C LYS A 87 12.81 -11.78 8.62
N PHE A 88 13.59 -11.34 9.60
CA PHE A 88 13.90 -9.93 9.78
C PHE A 88 14.88 -9.48 8.69
N ILE A 89 14.43 -8.58 7.83
CA ILE A 89 15.23 -8.12 6.69
C ILE A 89 16.34 -7.19 7.17
N ARG A 90 17.59 -7.53 6.84
CA ARG A 90 18.78 -6.77 7.22
C ARG A 90 19.13 -5.72 6.17
N GLY A 91 19.84 -4.69 6.59
CA GLY A 91 20.39 -3.68 5.68
C GLY A 91 19.34 -2.78 5.03
N LEU A 92 18.14 -2.70 5.60
CA LEU A 92 17.10 -1.74 5.19
C LEU A 92 17.52 -0.30 5.53
N PRO A 93 17.07 0.70 4.75
CA PRO A 93 17.07 2.09 5.17
C PRO A 93 16.53 2.24 6.60
N GLN A 94 17.31 2.90 7.46
CA GLN A 94 16.97 3.10 8.87
C GLN A 94 16.40 4.50 9.09
N GLN A 95 15.32 4.56 9.87
CA GLN A 95 14.71 5.79 10.33
C GLN A 95 15.59 6.44 11.41
N ARG A 96 15.60 7.78 11.42
CA ARG A 96 16.40 8.59 12.36
C ARG A 96 15.57 9.53 13.23
N ASP A 97 14.25 9.55 13.03
CA ASP A 97 13.31 10.36 13.82
C ASP A 97 12.30 9.46 14.56
N GLY A 98 11.36 10.05 15.29
CA GLY A 98 10.32 9.31 16.03
C GLY A 98 8.94 9.25 15.35
N SER A 99 8.80 9.66 14.09
CA SER A 99 7.48 9.86 13.46
C SER A 99 7.37 9.39 12.01
N SER A 100 8.45 8.96 11.38
CA SER A 100 8.48 8.58 9.96
C SER A 100 8.20 7.09 9.71
N CYS A 101 7.94 6.28 10.73
CA CYS A 101 7.81 4.82 10.61
C CYS A 101 6.71 4.40 9.61
N GLY A 102 5.57 5.11 9.60
CA GLY A 102 4.53 4.89 8.60
C GLY A 102 4.96 5.23 7.17
N LEU A 103 5.80 6.25 6.98
CA LEU A 103 6.32 6.63 5.67
C LEU A 103 7.37 5.65 5.16
N PHE A 104 8.25 5.16 6.04
CA PHE A 104 9.17 4.07 5.72
C PHE A 104 8.41 2.81 5.31
N MET A 105 7.35 2.44 6.05
CA MET A 105 6.47 1.31 5.74
C MET A 105 5.87 1.44 4.33
N LEU A 106 5.37 2.63 3.95
CA LEU A 106 4.85 2.90 2.60
C LEU A 106 5.94 2.75 1.53
N LYS A 107 7.14 3.32 1.75
CA LYS A 107 8.25 3.20 0.81
C LYS A 107 8.79 1.77 0.71
N PHE A 108 8.70 0.97 1.78
CA PHE A 108 8.98 -0.45 1.71
C PHE A 108 7.96 -1.18 0.83
N MET A 109 6.66 -0.93 0.97
CA MET A 109 5.65 -1.52 0.08
C MET A 109 5.86 -1.16 -1.39
N GLU A 110 6.22 0.10 -1.67
CA GLU A 110 6.48 0.58 -3.04
C GLU A 110 7.71 -0.11 -3.67
N ASN A 111 8.75 -0.39 -2.89
CA ASN A 111 10.05 -0.81 -3.42
C ASN A 111 10.37 -2.30 -3.19
N TRP A 112 9.59 -3.05 -2.42
CA TRP A 112 9.95 -4.42 -2.05
C TRP A 112 9.65 -5.43 -3.17
N LEU A 113 10.70 -6.10 -3.68
CA LEU A 113 10.61 -7.12 -4.72
C LEU A 113 10.45 -8.55 -4.18
N GLY A 114 10.21 -8.71 -2.88
CA GLY A 114 10.10 -10.02 -2.24
C GLY A 114 11.42 -10.58 -1.72
N GLU A 115 12.56 -9.97 -2.06
CA GLU A 115 13.89 -10.35 -1.53
C GLU A 115 14.76 -9.13 -1.14
N LYS A 116 14.59 -8.02 -1.86
CA LYS A 116 15.35 -6.78 -1.72
C LYS A 116 14.50 -5.59 -2.16
N LEU A 117 14.96 -4.39 -1.82
CA LEU A 117 14.39 -3.16 -2.35
C LEU A 117 14.86 -2.96 -3.81
N GLN A 118 13.94 -2.62 -4.70
CA GLN A 118 14.21 -2.19 -6.06
C GLN A 118 15.12 -0.95 -6.06
N GLU A 119 14.72 0.07 -5.31
CA GLU A 119 15.52 1.26 -5.08
C GLU A 119 15.72 1.49 -3.57
N ARG A 120 16.95 1.81 -3.18
CA ARG A 120 17.26 2.21 -1.81
C ARG A 120 16.94 3.70 -1.64
N PHE A 121 16.33 4.04 -0.52
CA PHE A 121 16.02 5.43 -0.17
C PHE A 121 16.66 5.84 1.15
N THR A 122 16.65 7.14 1.41
CA THR A 122 17.25 7.79 2.58
C THR A 122 16.20 8.50 3.43
N GLN A 123 16.54 8.83 4.69
CA GLN A 123 15.69 9.67 5.54
C GLN A 123 15.34 11.00 4.86
N ARG A 124 16.28 11.64 4.14
CA ARG A 124 16.02 12.90 3.42
C ARG A 124 14.94 12.73 2.33
N GLN A 125 14.95 11.61 1.62
CA GLN A 125 13.91 11.29 0.65
C GLN A 125 12.58 11.02 1.34
N ILE A 126 12.56 10.42 2.53
CA ILE A 126 11.35 10.28 3.34
C ILE A 126 10.80 11.63 3.81
N ASP A 127 11.67 12.56 4.20
CA ASP A 127 11.26 13.92 4.60
C ASP A 127 10.67 14.70 3.43
N THR A 128 11.17 14.45 2.21
CA THR A 128 10.62 15.01 0.97
C THR A 128 9.28 14.36 0.65
N PHE A 129 9.22 13.03 0.68
CA PHE A 129 8.01 12.25 0.47
C PHE A 129 6.88 12.64 1.44
N ARG A 130 7.19 12.95 2.70
CA ARG A 130 6.23 13.46 3.68
C ARG A 130 5.48 14.70 3.18
N LYS A 131 6.17 15.60 2.49
CA LYS A 131 5.60 16.86 1.97
C LYS A 131 4.79 16.62 0.70
N GLU A 132 5.21 15.66 -0.11
CA GLU A 132 4.58 15.32 -1.38
C GLU A 132 3.32 14.46 -1.20
N LEU A 133 3.32 13.57 -0.20
CA LEU A 133 2.27 12.58 0.01
C LEU A 133 0.85 13.19 0.08
N PRO A 134 0.59 14.29 0.81
CA PRO A 134 -0.73 14.93 0.80
C PRO A 134 -1.17 15.39 -0.59
N CYS A 135 -0.27 16.02 -1.36
CA CYS A 135 -0.56 16.46 -2.72
C CYS A 135 -0.84 15.28 -3.65
N THR A 136 -0.08 14.19 -3.52
CA THR A 136 -0.28 12.95 -4.28
C THR A 136 -1.65 12.33 -3.96
N LEU A 137 -2.03 12.28 -2.69
CA LEU A 137 -3.33 11.74 -2.27
C LEU A 137 -4.50 12.59 -2.78
N LEU A 138 -4.41 13.92 -2.68
CA LEU A 138 -5.45 14.85 -3.16
C LEU A 138 -5.64 14.80 -4.68
N ARG A 139 -4.55 14.58 -5.43
CA ARG A 139 -4.58 14.51 -6.91
C ARG A 139 -4.89 13.11 -7.43
N CYS A 140 -4.97 12.11 -6.56
CA CYS A 140 -5.24 10.73 -6.97
C CYS A 140 -6.69 10.58 -7.43
N ASN A 141 -6.90 10.14 -8.68
CA ASN A 141 -8.24 9.90 -9.22
C ASN A 141 -9.04 8.85 -8.43
N LEU A 142 -8.36 7.90 -7.77
CA LEU A 142 -9.01 6.88 -6.92
C LEU A 142 -9.56 7.46 -5.62
N ASN A 143 -9.07 8.64 -5.21
CA ASN A 143 -9.51 9.35 -4.02
C ASN A 143 -10.54 10.44 -4.37
N LYS A 144 -11.00 10.53 -5.62
CA LYS A 144 -12.15 11.38 -5.96
C LYS A 144 -13.35 10.82 -5.22
N ALA A 145 -13.96 11.65 -4.38
CA ALA A 145 -15.28 11.34 -3.86
C ALA A 145 -16.20 11.09 -5.07
N PRO A 146 -17.02 10.03 -5.06
CA PRO A 146 -18.16 9.98 -5.94
C PRO A 146 -18.90 11.30 -5.71
N TYR A 147 -19.09 12.09 -6.75
CA TYR A 147 -19.89 13.31 -6.65
C TYR A 147 -21.24 12.85 -6.08
N MET A 148 -21.52 13.19 -4.81
CA MET A 148 -22.85 12.95 -4.27
C MET A 148 -23.79 13.72 -5.17
N ASP A 149 -24.78 13.02 -5.72
CA ASP A 149 -25.77 13.56 -6.63
C ASP A 149 -26.12 15.00 -6.23
N SER A 150 -25.98 15.91 -7.19
CA SER A 150 -26.41 17.29 -7.09
C SER A 150 -27.74 17.37 -6.34
N PRO A 151 -27.97 18.37 -5.47
CA PRO A 151 -29.29 18.57 -4.88
C PRO A 151 -30.35 18.56 -6.00
N PRO A 152 -31.52 17.91 -5.80
CA PRO A 152 -32.55 17.89 -6.83
C PRO A 152 -32.82 19.32 -7.26
N GLU A 153 -32.87 19.55 -8.58
CA GLU A 153 -33.13 20.86 -9.18
C GLU A 153 -34.42 21.45 -8.60
N GLY A 154 -34.24 22.26 -7.56
CA GLY A 154 -35.29 23.01 -6.88
C GLY A 154 -35.07 24.47 -7.18
N ASN A 155 -35.62 24.92 -8.31
CA ASN A 155 -35.92 26.31 -8.67
C ASN A 155 -34.85 27.35 -8.27
N SER A 156 -33.83 27.52 -9.13
CA SER A 156 -33.08 28.77 -9.14
C SER A 156 -33.87 29.86 -9.89
N PRO A 157 -33.88 31.13 -9.42
CA PRO A 157 -34.50 32.23 -10.14
C PRO A 157 -33.79 32.45 -11.48
N GLN A 158 -34.58 32.69 -12.53
CA GLN A 158 -34.11 33.06 -13.85
C GLN A 158 -33.17 34.27 -13.76
N ILE A 159 -31.88 34.07 -14.03
CA ILE A 159 -30.95 35.15 -14.34
C ILE A 159 -30.56 34.99 -15.81
N SER A 160 -30.92 36.02 -16.57
CA SER A 160 -30.74 36.13 -18.02
C SER A 160 -29.29 35.95 -18.47
N ASN A 161 -29.14 35.21 -19.57
CA ASN A 161 -27.93 35.00 -20.36
C ASN A 161 -27.02 36.25 -20.51
N GLY A 162 -25.76 36.08 -20.13
CA GLY A 162 -24.62 36.80 -20.67
C GLY A 162 -23.49 35.79 -20.88
N GLY A 163 -23.35 35.30 -22.10
CA GLY A 163 -22.43 34.21 -22.44
C GLY A 163 -20.96 34.57 -22.30
N LEU A 164 -20.16 33.60 -21.83
CA LEU A 164 -18.72 33.53 -22.05
C LEU A 164 -18.37 32.08 -22.35
N SER A 165 -17.81 31.86 -23.54
CA SER A 165 -17.44 30.58 -24.13
C SER A 165 -16.22 29.95 -23.46
N GLU A 166 -16.25 28.63 -23.35
CA GLU A 166 -15.17 27.74 -22.89
C GLU A 166 -13.94 27.84 -23.81
N VAL A 167 -12.74 27.98 -23.25
CA VAL A 167 -11.47 28.10 -23.99
C VAL A 167 -10.79 26.74 -24.02
N GLN A 168 -10.58 26.17 -25.22
CA GLN A 168 -9.77 24.96 -25.42
C GLN A 168 -8.28 25.31 -25.51
N GLU A 169 -7.42 24.59 -24.76
CA GLU A 169 -5.97 24.68 -24.93
C GLU A 169 -5.53 23.92 -26.18
N VAL A 170 -4.87 24.64 -27.09
CA VAL A 170 -4.26 24.14 -28.33
C VAL A 170 -2.75 24.33 -28.27
N ASP A 171 -1.99 23.52 -29.01
CA ASP A 171 -0.55 23.74 -29.15
C ASP A 171 -0.24 24.99 -30.01
N ALA A 172 1.04 25.38 -30.10
CA ALA A 172 1.47 26.62 -30.77
C ALA A 172 1.19 26.66 -32.29
N VAL A 173 0.60 25.60 -32.87
CA VAL A 173 0.17 25.52 -34.28
C VAL A 173 -1.32 25.17 -34.40
N GLY A 174 -2.07 25.07 -33.29
CA GLY A 174 -3.53 24.97 -33.29
C GLY A 174 -4.09 23.55 -33.41
N ASN A 175 -3.30 22.50 -33.16
CA ASN A 175 -3.76 21.12 -33.18
C ASN A 175 -4.11 20.60 -31.77
N PRO A 176 -5.10 19.70 -31.64
CA PRO A 176 -5.44 19.05 -30.38
C PRO A 176 -4.34 18.05 -29.97
N MET A 177 -3.80 18.22 -28.76
CA MET A 177 -2.78 17.34 -28.18
C MET A 177 -3.38 15.98 -27.77
N ILE A 178 -3.03 14.91 -28.48
CA ILE A 178 -3.35 13.52 -28.08
C ILE A 178 -2.15 12.96 -27.30
N SER A 179 -2.30 12.77 -25.99
CA SER A 179 -1.28 12.10 -25.18
C SER A 179 -1.53 10.59 -25.11
N ASN A 180 -0.68 9.81 -25.78
CA ASN A 180 -0.61 8.36 -25.58
C ASN A 180 0.20 8.06 -24.32
N SER A 181 -0.47 7.74 -23.21
CA SER A 181 0.20 7.20 -22.02
C SER A 181 0.11 5.67 -22.02
N THR A 182 1.28 5.04 -22.12
CA THR A 182 1.47 3.60 -22.01
C THR A 182 1.19 3.18 -20.57
N SER A 183 0.25 2.25 -20.40
CA SER A 183 -0.16 1.68 -19.11
C SER A 183 0.98 0.88 -18.47
N ALA A 184 1.65 1.45 -17.47
CA ALA A 184 2.39 0.65 -16.49
C ALA A 184 1.36 -0.07 -15.61
N GLU A 185 1.51 -1.39 -15.43
CA GLU A 185 0.66 -2.20 -14.55
C GLU A 185 0.72 -1.64 -13.13
N THR A 186 -0.32 -0.89 -12.76
CA THR A 186 -0.50 -0.36 -11.42
C THR A 186 -0.81 -1.54 -10.50
N THR A 187 0.17 -1.97 -9.71
CA THR A 187 -0.06 -2.78 -8.51
C THR A 187 -1.17 -2.09 -7.71
N LYS A 188 -2.35 -2.71 -7.65
CA LYS A 188 -3.49 -2.20 -6.90
C LYS A 188 -3.19 -2.32 -5.41
N PHE A 189 -2.77 -1.22 -4.79
CA PHE A 189 -2.70 -1.12 -3.34
C PHE A 189 -4.07 -0.67 -2.82
N PHE A 190 -4.80 -1.57 -2.15
CA PHE A 190 -5.89 -1.17 -1.28
C PHE A 190 -5.30 -0.68 0.05
N LEU A 191 -5.15 0.63 0.18
CA LEU A 191 -4.88 1.28 1.47
C LEU A 191 -6.23 1.69 2.06
N VAL A 192 -6.82 0.85 2.91
CA VAL A 192 -7.89 1.28 3.81
C VAL A 192 -7.21 1.81 5.07
N PHE A 193 -7.06 3.13 5.16
CA PHE A 193 -6.78 3.78 6.44
C PHE A 193 -8.12 3.90 7.17
N LEU A 194 -8.27 3.17 8.28
CA LEU A 194 -9.35 3.38 9.25
C LEU A 194 -9.03 4.61 10.12
#